data_AF-A0A9D6MU95-F1
#
_entry.id   AF-A0A9D6MU95-F1
#
_cell.length_a   1.000
_cell.length_b   1.000
_cell.length_c   1.000
_cell.angle_alpha   90.00
_cell.angle_beta   90.00
_cell.angle_gamma   90.00
#
_symmetry.space_group_name_H-M   'P 1'
#
loop_
_entity.id
_entity.type
_entity.pdbx_description
1 polymer ?
#
loop_
_entity_poly.entity_id
_entity_poly.type
_entity_poly.pdbx_seq_one_letter_code
_entity_poly.pdbx_strand_id
1 'polypeptide(L)'
;MTPEDPQENDESQPGKAFSAPHGPLNVIISEGEFVKPLGDSAVPFFALLSVALADRRNFNNQFYFNLLNEAEKLEVFLDDHGAKENITWYYFREIIASIRNCAIAAFQLSHILNRYGDYHPAEPAQYSAEFLSQGADAMAHLNNFVAVLGNEAVAELKKLGCEVCMTTPGIPDYKDIGSVAKLPRNLQMENFKTSERMIMHIAESYRRIAVKVNREHFGKKTPPAEFANMIPTRINETKIKILESSLHNIQSEYDTHIRMTGNATNDADLLGLRAFISAPMHLLEMARWLIHFYERHESESYSGVGRGNVAHLVDKNLVLGLVSGFALFFAHRFMMMGKRQAEQIMSRMVRMTRITVPVPKPAGFHARPAYYVTIVVEEHGTDAFLIVDGRKFDARSVLDILEAGGIAADKELETVEFEGDERTLTDLKILSDSNFCENEQIPKELNYIRIARNIMV
;
A
#
# COMPACT_ATOMS: atom_id res chain seq x y z
N MET A 1 34.23 58.31 -54.38
CA MET A 1 34.94 57.33 -55.24
C MET A 1 35.29 56.15 -54.37
N THR A 2 34.54 55.05 -54.47
CA THR A 2 34.96 53.69 -54.08
C THR A 2 36.08 53.21 -55.03
N PRO A 3 36.83 52.11 -54.79
CA PRO A 3 36.58 50.96 -53.90
C PRO A 3 37.82 50.49 -53.05
N GLU A 4 37.60 49.85 -51.89
CA GLU A 4 37.77 48.40 -51.57
C GLU A 4 39.21 47.93 -51.27
N ASP A 5 39.44 47.46 -50.04
CA ASP A 5 39.74 46.04 -49.79
C ASP A 5 39.41 45.65 -48.32
N PRO A 6 39.05 44.38 -48.02
CA PRO A 6 38.21 44.04 -46.88
C PRO A 6 38.90 43.35 -45.68
N GLN A 7 38.23 43.51 -44.54
CA GLN A 7 38.11 42.72 -43.31
C GLN A 7 38.95 41.46 -43.10
N GLU A 8 39.54 41.37 -41.91
CA GLU A 8 39.43 40.20 -41.04
C GLU A 8 39.34 40.66 -39.55
N ASN A 9 38.18 40.35 -38.93
CA ASN A 9 37.99 40.25 -37.47
C ASN A 9 38.80 39.02 -36.98
N ASP A 10 39.22 38.79 -35.73
CA ASP A 10 38.64 38.96 -34.41
C ASP A 10 39.74 38.42 -33.46
N GLU A 11 39.97 39.02 -32.29
CA GLU A 11 40.47 38.28 -31.10
C GLU A 11 40.41 39.18 -29.85
N SER A 12 39.22 39.23 -29.28
CA SER A 12 38.98 39.70 -27.92
C SER A 12 39.47 38.67 -26.89
N GLN A 13 40.38 39.12 -26.02
CA GLN A 13 40.72 38.66 -24.66
C GLN A 13 40.12 37.32 -24.14
N PRO A 14 40.95 36.36 -23.68
CA PRO A 14 40.45 35.26 -22.85
C PRO A 14 40.25 35.75 -21.40
N GLY A 15 38.99 35.72 -20.97
CA GLY A 15 38.56 35.99 -19.61
C GLY A 15 39.10 34.99 -18.60
N LYS A 16 39.23 35.46 -17.36
CA LYS A 16 39.60 34.70 -16.16
C LYS A 16 38.74 33.42 -16.04
N ALA A 17 39.37 32.27 -16.15
CA ALA A 17 38.79 31.00 -15.74
C ALA A 17 38.58 31.02 -14.22
N PHE A 18 37.32 30.98 -13.79
CA PHE A 18 36.95 30.61 -12.42
C PHE A 18 37.32 29.13 -12.25
N SER A 19 38.42 28.84 -11.55
CA SER A 19 38.71 27.49 -11.10
C SER A 19 37.72 27.13 -9.99
N ALA A 20 36.71 26.32 -10.32
CA ALA A 20 35.94 25.61 -9.30
C ALA A 20 36.91 24.73 -8.49
N PRO A 21 36.77 24.63 -7.16
CA PRO A 21 37.58 23.70 -6.38
C PRO A 21 37.20 22.29 -6.82
N HIS A 22 38.10 21.62 -7.52
CA HIS A 22 38.02 20.18 -7.71
C HIS A 22 37.97 19.56 -6.30
N GLY A 23 36.86 18.92 -5.95
CA GLY A 23 36.79 18.05 -4.78
C GLY A 23 37.91 17.00 -4.84
N PRO A 24 38.33 16.42 -3.71
CA PRO A 24 39.39 15.43 -3.71
C PRO A 24 39.06 14.32 -4.72
N LEU A 25 40.00 14.02 -5.62
CA LEU A 25 39.91 12.87 -6.53
C LEU A 25 39.65 11.62 -5.69
N ASN A 26 38.66 10.80 -6.09
CA ASN A 26 38.39 9.52 -5.43
C ASN A 26 39.69 8.70 -5.43
N VAL A 27 40.24 8.45 -4.25
CA VAL A 27 41.43 7.61 -4.08
C VAL A 27 40.99 6.16 -4.26
N ILE A 28 41.50 5.49 -5.29
CA ILE A 28 41.26 4.07 -5.49
C ILE A 28 42.15 3.29 -4.52
N ILE A 29 41.53 2.62 -3.56
CA ILE A 29 42.20 1.69 -2.63
C ILE A 29 42.14 0.26 -3.18
N SER A 30 43.10 -0.58 -2.79
CA SER A 30 43.08 -2.01 -3.13
C SER A 30 42.03 -2.78 -2.29
N GLU A 31 41.63 -3.95 -2.77
CA GLU A 31 40.68 -4.81 -2.06
C GLU A 31 41.20 -5.24 -0.69
N GLY A 32 42.51 -5.45 -0.54
CA GLY A 32 43.14 -5.78 0.74
C GLY A 32 43.13 -4.60 1.73
N GLU A 33 43.30 -3.37 1.25
CA GLU A 33 43.19 -2.16 2.09
C GLU A 33 41.76 -1.90 2.56
N PHE A 34 40.75 -2.38 1.81
CA PHE A 34 39.34 -2.26 2.14
C PHE A 34 38.87 -3.20 3.26
N VAL A 35 39.53 -4.35 3.46
CA VAL A 35 39.15 -5.37 4.46
C VAL A 35 39.08 -4.78 5.87
N LYS A 36 40.09 -4.02 6.28
CA LYS A 36 40.18 -3.46 7.64
C LYS A 36 39.05 -2.46 7.95
N PRO A 37 38.84 -1.37 7.17
CA PRO A 37 37.77 -0.43 7.46
C PRO A 37 36.37 -1.05 7.34
N LEU A 38 36.19 -2.06 6.47
CA LEU A 38 34.96 -2.85 6.45
C LEU A 38 34.76 -3.63 7.75
N GLY A 39 35.80 -4.32 8.22
CA GLY A 39 35.74 -5.13 9.44
C GLY A 39 35.30 -4.30 10.65
N ASP A 40 35.87 -3.10 10.82
CA ASP A 40 35.51 -2.16 11.88
C ASP A 40 34.05 -1.68 11.75
N SER A 41 33.61 -1.37 10.52
CA SER A 41 32.26 -0.85 10.23
C SER A 41 31.17 -1.92 10.36
N ALA A 42 31.51 -3.19 10.14
CA ALA A 42 30.55 -4.30 10.10
C ALA A 42 30.26 -4.90 11.50
N VAL A 43 31.06 -4.59 12.53
CA VAL A 43 30.89 -5.15 13.89
C VAL A 43 29.46 -5.02 14.43
N PRO A 44 28.79 -3.85 14.41
CA PRO A 44 27.46 -3.70 15.00
C PRO A 44 26.39 -4.55 14.29
N PHE A 45 26.44 -4.59 12.95
CA PHE A 45 25.55 -5.39 12.13
C PHE A 45 25.69 -6.89 12.47
N PHE A 46 26.93 -7.37 12.53
CA PHE A 46 27.23 -8.77 12.77
C PHE A 46 26.97 -9.20 14.23
N ALA A 47 27.12 -8.29 15.19
CA ALA A 47 26.69 -8.50 16.57
C ALA A 47 25.17 -8.72 16.66
N LEU A 48 24.35 -7.92 15.96
CA LEU A 48 22.90 -8.13 15.88
C LEU A 48 22.53 -9.42 15.15
N LEU A 49 23.20 -9.70 14.03
CA LEU A 49 22.98 -10.91 13.24
C LEU A 49 23.27 -12.18 14.06
N SER A 50 24.27 -12.15 14.93
CA SER A 50 24.59 -13.27 15.81
C SER A 50 23.42 -13.66 16.73
N VAL A 51 22.65 -12.67 17.22
CA VAL A 51 21.42 -12.89 17.99
C VAL A 51 20.38 -13.59 17.12
N ALA A 52 20.24 -13.15 15.86
CA ALA A 52 19.31 -13.71 14.90
C ALA A 52 19.58 -15.19 14.59
N LEU A 53 20.86 -15.52 14.48
CA LEU A 53 21.32 -16.87 14.18
C LEU A 53 21.20 -17.80 15.40
N ALA A 54 21.27 -17.26 16.62
CA ALA A 54 21.17 -18.03 17.86
C ALA A 54 19.72 -18.36 18.26
N ASP A 55 18.78 -17.44 18.12
CA ASP A 55 17.35 -17.68 18.41
C ASP A 55 16.43 -17.02 17.38
N ARG A 56 15.85 -17.85 16.50
CA ARG A 56 15.00 -17.40 15.38
C ARG A 56 13.55 -17.05 15.77
N ARG A 57 13.18 -17.21 17.05
CA ARG A 57 11.78 -17.20 17.50
C ARG A 57 11.36 -15.94 18.26
N ASN A 58 12.31 -15.11 18.70
CA ASN A 58 12.05 -13.97 19.59
C ASN A 58 12.56 -12.66 19.01
N PHE A 59 12.14 -12.33 17.78
CA PHE A 59 12.39 -11.02 17.20
C PHE A 59 11.16 -10.13 17.38
N ASN A 60 11.38 -8.91 17.86
CA ASN A 60 10.35 -7.90 17.94
C ASN A 60 10.66 -6.69 17.07
N ASN A 61 9.77 -5.70 17.07
CA ASN A 61 9.92 -4.47 16.32
C ASN A 61 11.29 -3.79 16.54
N GLN A 62 11.81 -3.81 17.78
CA GLN A 62 13.08 -3.18 18.10
C GLN A 62 14.27 -3.91 17.46
N PHE A 63 14.23 -5.25 17.43
CA PHE A 63 15.24 -6.05 16.76
C PHE A 63 15.31 -5.71 15.26
N TYR A 64 14.18 -5.74 14.54
CA TYR A 64 14.19 -5.45 13.11
C TYR A 64 14.55 -4.00 12.79
N PHE A 65 14.13 -3.06 13.63
CA PHE A 65 14.53 -1.66 13.49
C PHE A 65 16.06 -1.49 13.59
N ASN A 66 16.68 -2.15 14.57
CA ASN A 66 18.13 -2.12 14.73
C ASN A 66 18.84 -2.82 13.57
N LEU A 67 18.36 -4.01 13.16
CA LEU A 67 18.92 -4.75 12.04
C LEU A 67 18.85 -3.95 10.74
N LEU A 68 17.70 -3.31 10.47
CA LEU A 68 17.50 -2.41 9.34
C LEU A 68 18.55 -1.29 9.34
N ASN A 69 18.66 -0.55 10.44
CA ASN A 69 19.58 0.59 10.54
C ASN A 69 21.04 0.17 10.33
N GLU A 70 21.49 -0.94 10.94
CA GLU A 70 22.87 -1.40 10.78
C GLU A 70 23.12 -2.00 9.39
N ALA A 71 22.14 -2.66 8.78
CA ALA A 71 22.25 -3.13 7.39
C ALA A 71 22.33 -1.96 6.40
N GLU A 72 21.54 -0.91 6.61
CA GLU A 72 21.57 0.30 5.78
C GLU A 72 22.91 1.02 5.88
N LYS A 73 23.44 1.23 7.10
CA LYS A 73 24.78 1.82 7.29
C LYS A 73 25.86 1.01 6.58
N LEU A 74 25.82 -0.31 6.70
CA LEU A 74 26.81 -1.19 6.08
C LEU A 74 26.69 -1.19 4.54
N GLU A 75 25.48 -1.17 3.99
CA GLU A 75 25.28 -1.05 2.55
C GLU A 75 25.75 0.30 2.00
N VAL A 76 25.42 1.41 2.68
CA VAL A 76 25.93 2.74 2.30
C VAL A 76 27.46 2.77 2.32
N PHE A 77 28.07 2.23 3.38
CA PHE A 77 29.52 2.11 3.47
C PHE A 77 30.09 1.31 2.28
N LEU A 78 29.50 0.16 1.94
CA LEU A 78 29.92 -0.65 0.80
C LEU A 78 29.76 0.12 -0.53
N ASP A 79 28.66 0.84 -0.72
CA ASP A 79 28.38 1.61 -1.94
C ASP A 79 29.32 2.81 -2.10
N ASP A 80 29.62 3.52 -1.01
CA ASP A 80 30.57 4.64 -0.99
C ASP A 80 32.00 4.19 -1.36
N HIS A 81 32.34 2.92 -1.10
CA HIS A 81 33.60 2.30 -1.50
C HIS A 81 33.51 1.55 -2.85
N GLY A 82 32.41 1.69 -3.60
CA GLY A 82 32.28 1.15 -4.94
C GLY A 82 31.98 -0.34 -5.03
N ALA A 83 31.54 -1.00 -3.95
CA ALA A 83 31.24 -2.44 -3.94
C ALA A 83 30.22 -2.86 -5.02
N LYS A 84 29.29 -1.98 -5.38
CA LYS A 84 28.32 -2.19 -6.48
C LYS A 84 28.95 -2.39 -7.86
N GLU A 85 30.20 -1.95 -8.05
CA GLU A 85 30.95 -2.01 -9.31
C GLU A 85 32.21 -2.90 -9.18
N ASN A 86 32.47 -3.48 -8.00
CA ASN A 86 33.61 -4.36 -7.74
C ASN A 86 33.17 -5.83 -7.70
N ILE A 87 33.69 -6.66 -8.61
CA ILE A 87 33.31 -8.07 -8.77
C ILE A 87 33.49 -8.90 -7.48
N THR A 88 34.54 -8.61 -6.71
CA THR A 88 34.89 -9.31 -5.46
C THR A 88 33.88 -9.01 -4.35
N TRP A 89 33.49 -7.74 -4.18
CA TRP A 89 32.62 -7.29 -3.08
C TRP A 89 31.14 -7.21 -3.44
N TYR A 90 30.81 -7.31 -4.73
CA TYR A 90 29.46 -7.20 -5.25
C TYR A 90 28.49 -8.17 -4.57
N TYR A 91 28.87 -9.44 -4.47
CA TYR A 91 27.98 -10.47 -3.92
C TYR A 91 27.70 -10.24 -2.43
N PHE A 92 28.73 -9.92 -1.65
CA PHE A 92 28.55 -9.57 -0.24
C PHE A 92 27.57 -8.39 -0.07
N ARG A 93 27.73 -7.34 -0.88
CA ARG A 93 26.82 -6.18 -0.89
C ARG A 93 25.37 -6.57 -1.25
N GLU A 94 25.15 -7.48 -2.19
CA GLU A 94 23.80 -7.97 -2.52
C GLU A 94 23.16 -8.76 -1.38
N ILE A 95 23.95 -9.53 -0.61
CA ILE A 95 23.45 -10.21 0.60
C ILE A 95 23.00 -9.19 1.64
N ILE A 96 23.82 -8.17 1.94
CA ILE A 96 23.48 -7.12 2.92
C ILE A 96 22.20 -6.38 2.50
N ALA A 97 22.08 -6.01 1.23
CA ALA A 97 20.89 -5.37 0.70
C ALA A 97 19.64 -6.25 0.80
N SER A 98 19.79 -7.56 0.62
CA SER A 98 18.71 -8.53 0.77
C SER A 98 18.27 -8.67 2.23
N ILE A 99 19.22 -8.71 3.17
CA ILE A 99 18.93 -8.70 4.61
C ILE A 99 18.18 -7.44 4.99
N ARG A 100 18.61 -6.27 4.50
CA ARG A 100 17.92 -5.00 4.73
C ARG A 100 16.46 -5.08 4.26
N ASN A 101 16.22 -5.53 3.03
CA ASN A 101 14.86 -5.62 2.47
C ASN A 101 13.96 -6.58 3.29
N CYS A 102 14.49 -7.74 3.69
CA CYS A 102 13.77 -8.68 4.55
C CYS A 102 13.48 -8.08 5.94
N ALA A 103 14.44 -7.33 6.52
CA ALA A 103 14.27 -6.66 7.80
C ALA A 103 13.17 -5.60 7.74
N ILE A 104 13.06 -4.83 6.65
CA ILE A 104 11.96 -3.88 6.48
C ILE A 104 10.62 -4.63 6.39
N ALA A 105 10.53 -5.67 5.56
CA ALA A 105 9.31 -6.46 5.42
C ALA A 105 8.84 -7.02 6.77
N ALA A 106 9.78 -7.54 7.58
CA ALA A 106 9.51 -8.09 8.90
C ALA A 106 9.14 -7.01 9.93
N PHE A 107 9.80 -5.84 9.89
CA PHE A 107 9.44 -4.69 10.72
C PHE A 107 7.99 -4.25 10.47
N GLN A 108 7.59 -4.13 9.20
CA GLN A 108 6.23 -3.74 8.84
C GLN A 108 5.20 -4.75 9.35
N LEU A 109 5.46 -6.05 9.18
CA LEU A 109 4.55 -7.09 9.68
C LEU A 109 4.48 -7.11 11.21
N SER A 110 5.62 -7.04 11.89
CA SER A 110 5.69 -7.03 13.36
C SER A 110 4.96 -5.80 13.94
N HIS A 111 5.02 -4.66 13.25
CA HIS A 111 4.28 -3.46 13.61
C HIS A 111 2.78 -3.71 13.64
N ILE A 112 2.24 -4.33 12.60
CA ILE A 112 0.80 -4.62 12.49
C ILE A 112 0.39 -5.65 13.53
N LEU A 113 1.12 -6.76 13.66
CA LEU A 113 0.77 -7.85 14.58
C LEU A 113 0.72 -7.36 16.04
N ASN A 114 1.70 -6.55 16.46
CA ASN A 114 1.76 -6.00 17.81
C ASN A 114 0.65 -4.98 18.11
N ARG A 115 0.17 -4.29 17.08
CA ARG A 115 -0.90 -3.27 17.20
C ARG A 115 -2.27 -3.76 16.76
N TYR A 116 -2.38 -5.03 16.40
CA TYR A 116 -3.61 -5.56 15.84
C TYR A 116 -4.79 -5.46 16.82
N GLY A 117 -4.54 -5.68 18.12
CA GLY A 117 -5.53 -5.46 19.17
C GLY A 117 -5.94 -3.98 19.34
N ASP A 118 -5.00 -3.04 19.17
CA ASP A 118 -5.27 -1.60 19.26
C ASP A 118 -6.11 -1.09 18.08
N TYR A 119 -6.03 -1.75 16.94
CA TYR A 119 -6.80 -1.40 15.75
C TYR A 119 -8.30 -1.65 15.90
N HIS A 120 -8.73 -2.49 16.85
CA HIS A 120 -10.12 -2.87 17.09
C HIS A 120 -10.91 -3.08 15.78
N PRO A 121 -10.41 -3.93 14.85
CA PRO A 121 -11.07 -4.12 13.57
C PRO A 121 -12.49 -4.62 13.82
N ALA A 122 -13.47 -3.95 13.22
CA ALA A 122 -14.89 -4.33 13.31
C ALA A 122 -15.15 -5.57 12.44
N GLU A 123 -14.62 -6.72 12.84
CA GLU A 123 -14.63 -7.94 12.05
C GLU A 123 -14.93 -9.22 12.86
N PRO A 124 -15.42 -10.28 12.20
CA PRO A 124 -15.62 -11.56 12.88
C PRO A 124 -14.31 -12.11 13.46
N ALA A 125 -14.37 -12.65 14.68
CA ALA A 125 -13.19 -13.20 15.37
C ALA A 125 -12.41 -14.24 14.53
N GLN A 126 -13.09 -14.97 13.64
CA GLN A 126 -12.45 -15.90 12.71
C GLN A 126 -11.49 -15.21 11.75
N TYR A 127 -11.81 -14.01 11.26
CA TYR A 127 -10.93 -13.28 10.33
C TYR A 127 -9.69 -12.76 11.05
N SER A 128 -9.85 -12.31 12.29
CA SER A 128 -8.75 -11.98 13.16
C SER A 128 -7.83 -13.16 13.44
N ALA A 129 -8.40 -14.31 13.78
CA ALA A 129 -7.63 -15.53 13.99
C ALA A 129 -6.88 -15.96 12.72
N GLU A 130 -7.52 -15.86 11.56
CA GLU A 130 -6.90 -16.17 10.27
C GLU A 130 -5.70 -15.25 9.98
N PHE A 131 -5.88 -13.93 10.14
CA PHE A 131 -4.82 -12.95 9.91
C PHE A 131 -3.64 -13.16 10.87
N LEU A 132 -3.90 -13.33 12.17
CA LEU A 132 -2.85 -13.51 13.17
C LEU A 132 -2.08 -14.82 12.95
N SER A 133 -2.79 -15.92 12.62
CA SER A 133 -2.16 -17.20 12.33
C SER A 133 -1.28 -17.11 11.08
N GLN A 134 -1.83 -16.65 9.95
CA GLN A 134 -1.05 -16.52 8.70
C GLN A 134 0.07 -15.48 8.84
N GLY A 135 -0.12 -14.46 9.69
CA GLY A 135 0.89 -13.46 9.99
C GLY A 135 2.05 -14.02 10.81
N ALA A 136 1.78 -14.92 11.76
CA ALA A 136 2.82 -15.65 12.48
C ALA A 136 3.63 -16.56 11.54
N ASP A 137 2.97 -17.26 10.63
CA ASP A 137 3.63 -18.09 9.61
C ASP A 137 4.48 -17.23 8.67
N ALA A 138 3.94 -16.10 8.19
CA ALA A 138 4.67 -15.14 7.38
C ALA A 138 5.91 -14.59 8.10
N MET A 139 5.79 -14.28 9.39
CA MET A 139 6.92 -13.85 10.21
C MET A 139 8.00 -14.93 10.33
N ALA A 140 7.60 -16.19 10.53
CA ALA A 140 8.53 -17.31 10.61
C ALA A 140 9.33 -17.48 9.30
N HIS A 141 8.68 -17.29 8.14
CA HIS A 141 9.36 -17.29 6.84
C HIS A 141 10.38 -16.15 6.72
N LEU A 142 10.01 -14.92 7.10
CA LEU A 142 10.91 -13.76 7.07
C LEU A 142 12.12 -13.98 8.00
N ASN A 143 11.91 -14.56 9.18
CA ASN A 143 12.99 -14.91 10.11
C ASN A 143 13.95 -15.93 9.50
N ASN A 144 13.40 -16.91 8.79
CA ASN A 144 14.21 -17.89 8.10
C ASN A 144 15.02 -17.24 6.97
N PHE A 145 14.45 -16.31 6.19
CA PHE A 145 15.19 -15.60 5.15
C PHE A 145 16.34 -14.79 5.72
N VAL A 146 16.10 -14.01 6.78
CA VAL A 146 17.15 -13.25 7.49
C VAL A 146 18.25 -14.19 8.00
N ALA A 147 17.89 -15.35 8.57
CA ALA A 147 18.87 -16.30 9.08
C ALA A 147 19.69 -16.97 7.97
N VAL A 148 19.07 -17.36 6.86
CA VAL A 148 19.79 -17.98 5.72
C VAL A 148 20.73 -16.98 5.08
N LEU A 149 20.25 -15.77 4.77
CA LEU A 149 21.07 -14.69 4.22
C LEU A 149 22.19 -14.30 5.20
N GLY A 150 21.89 -14.29 6.50
CA GLY A 150 22.87 -14.00 7.54
C GLY A 150 24.01 -15.00 7.61
N ASN A 151 23.69 -16.29 7.52
CA ASN A 151 24.72 -17.33 7.46
C ASN A 151 25.60 -17.18 6.22
N GLU A 152 25.00 -16.85 5.07
CA GLU A 152 25.76 -16.59 3.86
C GLU A 152 26.63 -15.34 3.98
N ALA A 153 26.13 -14.25 4.59
CA ALA A 153 26.92 -13.04 4.82
C ALA A 153 28.19 -13.34 5.64
N VAL A 154 28.06 -14.16 6.69
CA VAL A 154 29.20 -14.60 7.51
C VAL A 154 30.15 -15.47 6.70
N ALA A 155 29.64 -16.40 5.91
CA ALA A 155 30.46 -17.29 5.08
C ALA A 155 31.23 -16.51 4.01
N GLU A 156 30.58 -15.57 3.35
CA GLU A 156 31.17 -14.76 2.29
C GLU A 156 32.22 -13.78 2.84
N LEU A 157 31.93 -13.12 3.96
CA LEU A 157 32.90 -12.23 4.60
C LEU A 157 34.21 -12.95 4.95
N LYS A 158 34.11 -14.20 5.43
CA LYS A 158 35.28 -15.06 5.69
C LYS A 158 36.05 -15.41 4.42
N LYS A 159 35.35 -15.73 3.31
CA LYS A 159 36.00 -15.99 2.02
C LYS A 159 36.77 -14.76 1.51
N LEU A 160 36.27 -13.57 1.80
CA LEU A 160 36.88 -12.29 1.46
C LEU A 160 38.05 -11.90 2.39
N GLY A 161 38.42 -12.79 3.33
CA GLY A 161 39.54 -12.57 4.25
C GLY A 161 39.27 -11.53 5.33
N CYS A 162 37.99 -11.17 5.56
CA CYS A 162 37.59 -10.24 6.60
C CYS A 162 37.08 -11.00 7.82
N GLU A 163 37.80 -10.90 8.94
CA GLU A 163 37.37 -11.46 10.22
C GLU A 163 36.73 -10.37 11.07
N VAL A 164 35.45 -10.54 11.40
CA VAL A 164 34.71 -9.66 12.31
C VAL A 164 34.49 -10.38 13.63
N CYS A 165 34.78 -9.70 14.74
CA CYS A 165 34.53 -10.23 16.07
C CYS A 165 33.02 -10.29 16.34
N MET A 166 32.42 -11.47 16.16
CA MET A 166 31.05 -11.78 16.53
C MET A 166 30.96 -11.92 18.06
N THR A 167 31.12 -10.83 18.80
CA THR A 167 30.75 -10.85 20.21
C THR A 167 29.24 -10.76 20.27
N THR A 168 28.58 -11.84 20.71
CA THR A 168 27.16 -11.79 21.06
C THR A 168 27.05 -10.75 22.17
N PRO A 169 26.46 -9.57 21.94
CA PRO A 169 26.03 -8.75 23.06
C PRO A 169 25.11 -9.65 23.87
N GLY A 170 25.20 -9.63 25.21
CA GLY A 170 24.21 -10.35 26.03
C GLY A 170 22.83 -10.00 25.47
N ILE A 171 22.06 -11.02 25.05
CA ILE A 171 20.83 -10.86 24.26
C ILE A 171 20.08 -9.67 24.85
N PRO A 172 20.02 -8.52 24.15
CA PRO A 172 19.34 -7.38 24.72
C PRO A 172 17.93 -7.85 25.03
N ASP A 173 17.49 -7.67 26.28
CA ASP A 173 16.11 -7.91 26.64
C ASP A 173 15.29 -6.84 25.93
N TYR A 174 14.98 -7.11 24.67
CA TYR A 174 14.10 -6.30 23.86
C TYR A 174 12.70 -6.50 24.42
N LYS A 175 12.41 -5.90 25.57
CA LYS A 175 11.05 -5.88 26.11
C LYS A 175 10.18 -5.15 25.09
N ASP A 176 9.08 -5.78 24.71
CA ASP A 176 8.05 -5.09 23.94
C ASP A 176 7.63 -3.84 24.71
N ILE A 177 7.80 -2.67 24.08
CA ILE A 177 7.32 -1.38 24.61
C ILE A 177 5.79 -1.29 24.41
N GLY A 178 5.08 -2.37 24.76
CA GLY A 178 3.64 -2.43 24.78
C GLY A 178 3.15 -1.97 26.16
N SER A 179 2.71 -0.71 26.27
CA SER A 179 2.06 -0.22 27.49
C SER A 179 0.55 -0.22 27.29
N VAL A 180 -0.16 -1.01 28.08
CA VAL A 180 -1.63 -0.93 28.23
C VAL A 180 -2.02 0.35 28.99
N ALA A 181 -1.09 0.92 29.77
CA ALA A 181 -1.30 2.16 30.49
C ALA A 181 -1.19 3.37 29.54
N LYS A 182 -2.28 4.14 29.42
CA LYS A 182 -2.34 5.40 28.67
C LYS A 182 -2.36 6.56 29.65
N LEU A 183 -1.60 7.62 29.35
CA LEU A 183 -1.71 8.88 30.09
C LEU A 183 -3.11 9.47 29.91
N PRO A 184 -3.65 10.18 30.92
CA PRO A 184 -4.88 10.96 30.77
C PRO A 184 -4.76 11.95 29.60
N ARG A 185 -5.84 12.11 28.83
CA ARG A 185 -5.91 13.10 27.74
C ARG A 185 -6.15 14.50 28.32
N ASN A 186 -5.12 15.10 28.89
CA ASN A 186 -5.17 16.42 29.53
C ASN A 186 -4.51 17.54 28.70
N LEU A 187 -4.14 17.26 27.44
CA LEU A 187 -3.71 18.29 26.51
C LEU A 187 -4.92 19.15 26.13
N GLN A 188 -4.92 20.44 26.52
CA GLN A 188 -5.91 21.40 26.05
C GLN A 188 -5.67 21.66 24.57
N MET A 189 -6.31 20.86 23.71
CA MET A 189 -6.37 21.16 22.29
C MET A 189 -7.28 22.37 22.16
N GLU A 190 -6.77 23.47 21.60
CA GLU A 190 -7.64 24.55 21.13
C GLU A 190 -8.76 23.89 20.31
N ASN A 191 -10.01 24.31 20.51
CA ASN A 191 -11.19 23.70 19.91
C ASN A 191 -11.24 23.92 18.38
N PHE A 192 -10.24 23.42 17.65
CA PHE A 192 -10.27 23.26 16.21
C PHE A 192 -11.33 22.21 15.92
N LYS A 193 -12.55 22.64 15.63
CA LYS A 193 -13.56 21.74 15.10
C LYS A 193 -13.11 21.31 13.70
N THR A 194 -12.85 20.01 13.51
CA THR A 194 -12.76 19.48 12.15
C THR A 194 -14.07 19.79 11.43
N SER A 195 -13.99 20.39 10.24
CA SER A 195 -15.19 20.52 9.41
C SER A 195 -15.65 19.14 8.96
N GLU A 196 -16.96 18.87 8.97
CA GLU A 196 -17.56 17.67 8.36
C GLU A 196 -17.07 17.47 6.92
N ARG A 197 -16.85 18.57 6.19
CA ARG A 197 -16.25 18.56 4.86
C ARG A 197 -14.89 17.83 4.78
N MET A 198 -14.05 17.95 5.80
CA MET A 198 -12.73 17.29 5.82
C MET A 198 -12.86 15.81 6.16
N ILE A 199 -13.79 15.45 7.05
CA ILE A 199 -14.09 14.04 7.34
C ILE A 199 -14.65 13.36 6.08
N MET A 200 -15.58 14.02 5.39
CA MET A 200 -16.10 13.59 4.10
C MET A 200 -14.99 13.41 3.06
N HIS A 201 -14.07 14.37 2.96
CA HIS A 201 -12.95 14.29 2.04
C HIS A 201 -12.07 13.06 2.29
N ILE A 202 -11.67 12.83 3.54
CA ILE A 202 -10.82 11.69 3.92
C ILE A 202 -11.53 10.36 3.64
N ALA A 203 -12.81 10.23 4.00
CA ALA A 203 -13.60 9.03 3.73
C ALA A 203 -13.74 8.77 2.22
N GLU A 204 -14.04 9.81 1.43
CA GLU A 204 -14.17 9.71 -0.02
C GLU A 204 -12.84 9.32 -0.69
N SER A 205 -11.74 9.95 -0.27
CA SER A 205 -10.38 9.66 -0.75
C SER A 205 -10.00 8.19 -0.48
N TYR A 206 -10.29 7.70 0.74
CA TYR A 206 -10.06 6.31 1.09
C TYR A 206 -10.89 5.35 0.22
N ARG A 207 -12.21 5.58 0.14
CA ARG A 207 -13.13 4.77 -0.67
C ARG A 207 -12.66 4.67 -2.11
N ARG A 208 -12.27 5.79 -2.71
CA ARG A 208 -11.82 5.87 -4.11
C ARG A 208 -10.64 4.93 -4.38
N ILE A 209 -9.66 4.91 -3.49
CA ILE A 209 -8.48 4.04 -3.62
C ILE A 209 -8.86 2.57 -3.38
N ALA A 210 -9.71 2.28 -2.39
CA ALA A 210 -10.20 0.92 -2.16
C ALA A 210 -10.97 0.36 -3.37
N VAL A 211 -11.83 1.16 -4.01
CA VAL A 211 -12.54 0.79 -5.25
C VAL A 211 -11.56 0.50 -6.38
N LYS A 212 -10.54 1.34 -6.55
CA LYS A 212 -9.49 1.14 -7.56
C LYS A 212 -8.75 -0.20 -7.33
N VAL A 213 -8.30 -0.45 -6.10
CA VAL A 213 -7.61 -1.70 -5.72
C VAL A 213 -8.51 -2.93 -5.94
N ASN A 214 -9.80 -2.82 -5.66
CA ASN A 214 -10.76 -3.89 -5.90
C ASN A 214 -10.90 -4.23 -7.39
N ARG A 215 -10.99 -3.20 -8.26
CA ARG A 215 -11.07 -3.36 -9.72
C ARG A 215 -9.80 -4.00 -10.31
N GLU A 216 -8.64 -3.80 -9.68
CA GLU A 216 -7.37 -4.40 -10.12
C GLU A 216 -7.18 -5.86 -9.64
N HIS A 217 -8.10 -6.38 -8.82
CA HIS A 217 -8.12 -7.74 -8.26
C HIS A 217 -6.87 -8.13 -7.45
N PHE A 218 -6.28 -7.18 -6.71
CA PHE A 218 -5.11 -7.46 -5.87
C PHE A 218 -5.36 -8.44 -4.71
N GLY A 219 -6.62 -8.64 -4.30
CA GLY A 219 -6.99 -9.57 -3.25
C GLY A 219 -7.14 -11.04 -3.68
N LYS A 220 -6.88 -11.39 -4.93
CA LYS A 220 -6.98 -12.79 -5.37
C LYS A 220 -5.74 -13.56 -4.90
N LYS A 221 -5.94 -14.64 -4.13
CA LYS A 221 -4.86 -15.59 -3.82
C LYS A 221 -4.45 -16.31 -5.10
N THR A 222 -3.35 -15.87 -5.70
CA THR A 222 -2.82 -16.42 -6.95
C THR A 222 -1.62 -17.31 -6.63
N PRO A 223 -1.58 -18.56 -7.14
CA PRO A 223 -0.43 -19.45 -6.97
C PRO A 223 0.88 -18.79 -7.43
N PRO A 224 2.04 -19.06 -6.78
CA PRO A 224 3.31 -18.42 -7.10
C PRO A 224 3.66 -18.41 -8.60
N ALA A 225 3.49 -19.53 -9.29
CA ALA A 225 3.80 -19.64 -10.73
C ALA A 225 2.90 -18.74 -11.60
N GLU A 226 1.61 -18.59 -11.27
CA GLU A 226 0.71 -17.68 -12.00
C GLU A 226 1.01 -16.23 -11.62
N PHE A 227 1.34 -15.97 -10.35
CA PHE A 227 1.64 -14.64 -9.85
C PHE A 227 2.95 -14.08 -10.42
N ALA A 228 3.96 -14.92 -10.64
CA ALA A 228 5.20 -14.56 -11.32
C ALA A 228 4.92 -13.91 -12.70
N ASN A 229 3.98 -14.44 -13.48
CA ASN A 229 3.61 -13.90 -14.80
C ASN A 229 2.97 -12.49 -14.73
N MET A 230 2.53 -12.05 -13.54
CA MET A 230 1.98 -10.71 -13.32
C MET A 230 3.08 -9.67 -13.07
N ILE A 231 4.31 -10.08 -12.74
CA ILE A 231 5.46 -9.20 -12.46
C ILE A 231 6.38 -9.13 -13.70
N PRO A 232 6.86 -7.95 -14.12
CA PRO A 232 6.62 -6.61 -13.57
C PRO A 232 5.43 -5.87 -14.23
N THR A 233 4.69 -6.52 -15.13
CA THR A 233 3.74 -5.85 -16.03
C THR A 233 2.48 -5.37 -15.30
N ARG A 234 1.77 -6.29 -14.63
CA ARG A 234 0.53 -6.00 -13.91
C ARG A 234 0.81 -5.53 -12.49
N ILE A 235 1.78 -6.14 -11.81
CA ILE A 235 2.23 -5.80 -10.46
C ILE A 235 3.73 -5.53 -10.53
N ASN A 236 4.20 -4.46 -9.89
CA ASN A 236 5.62 -4.15 -9.73
C ASN A 236 5.81 -3.25 -8.51
N GLU A 237 7.07 -3.04 -8.13
CA GLU A 237 7.42 -2.19 -6.98
C GLU A 237 6.76 -0.79 -7.07
N THR A 238 6.83 -0.15 -8.24
CA THR A 238 6.34 1.22 -8.44
C THR A 238 4.83 1.33 -8.23
N LYS A 239 4.06 0.36 -8.73
CA LYS A 239 2.60 0.34 -8.57
C LYS A 239 2.21 0.20 -7.10
N ILE A 240 2.87 -0.70 -6.36
CA ILE A 240 2.62 -0.87 -4.93
C ILE A 240 3.01 0.39 -4.15
N LYS A 241 4.14 1.02 -4.48
CA LYS A 241 4.58 2.30 -3.89
C LYS A 241 3.56 3.42 -4.07
N ILE A 242 2.93 3.53 -5.24
CA ILE A 242 1.90 4.55 -5.49
C ILE A 242 0.68 4.35 -4.57
N LEU A 243 0.26 3.10 -4.37
CA LEU A 243 -0.88 2.77 -3.49
C LEU A 243 -0.53 3.04 -2.02
N GLU A 244 0.64 2.59 -1.58
CA GLU A 244 1.21 2.85 -0.26
C GLU A 244 1.23 4.35 0.04
N SER A 245 1.83 5.14 -0.86
CA SER A 245 1.92 6.61 -0.73
C SER A 245 0.54 7.27 -0.64
N SER A 246 -0.43 6.76 -1.40
CA SER A 246 -1.80 7.30 -1.38
C SER A 246 -2.48 7.07 -0.02
N LEU A 247 -2.30 5.89 0.59
CA LEU A 247 -2.78 5.61 1.95
C LEU A 247 -2.03 6.45 3.00
N HIS A 248 -0.72 6.64 2.82
CA HIS A 248 0.11 7.45 3.71
C HIS A 248 -0.34 8.92 3.75
N ASN A 249 -0.71 9.48 2.59
CA ASN A 249 -1.28 10.82 2.48
C ASN A 249 -2.60 10.92 3.24
N ILE A 250 -3.51 9.96 3.04
CA ILE A 250 -4.79 9.92 3.77
C ILE A 250 -4.57 9.80 5.28
N GLN A 251 -3.60 8.98 5.71
CA GLN A 251 -3.27 8.86 7.13
C GLN A 251 -2.77 10.19 7.70
N SER A 252 -1.93 10.90 6.94
CA SER A 252 -1.37 12.18 7.36
C SER A 252 -2.47 13.25 7.48
N GLU A 253 -3.41 13.29 6.53
CA GLU A 253 -4.59 14.16 6.59
C GLU A 253 -5.50 13.80 7.78
N TYR A 254 -5.76 12.51 8.00
CA TYR A 254 -6.52 12.02 9.16
C TYR A 254 -5.86 12.47 10.48
N ASP A 255 -4.56 12.29 10.60
CA ASP A 255 -3.81 12.62 11.82
C ASP A 255 -3.85 14.09 12.12
N THR A 256 -3.72 14.92 11.08
CA THR A 256 -3.71 16.38 11.17
C THR A 256 -5.10 16.94 11.46
N HIS A 257 -6.13 16.43 10.79
CA HIS A 257 -7.44 17.07 10.80
C HIS A 257 -8.47 16.39 11.69
N ILE A 258 -8.36 15.09 11.98
CA ILE A 258 -9.36 14.34 12.76
C ILE A 258 -8.81 13.92 14.13
N ARG A 259 -7.58 13.37 14.19
CA ARG A 259 -7.01 12.94 15.48
C ARG A 259 -6.70 14.13 16.39
N MET A 260 -6.15 15.21 15.83
CA MET A 260 -5.76 16.40 16.61
C MET A 260 -6.92 17.23 17.16
N THR A 261 -8.17 16.94 16.80
CA THR A 261 -9.33 17.75 17.17
C THR A 261 -10.21 17.08 18.23
N GLY A 262 -9.81 15.92 18.74
CA GLY A 262 -10.62 15.12 19.67
C GLY A 262 -11.84 14.44 19.04
N ASN A 263 -12.22 14.78 17.79
CA ASN A 263 -13.38 14.20 17.11
C ASN A 263 -13.29 12.68 16.95
N ALA A 264 -12.11 12.16 16.61
CA ALA A 264 -11.88 10.72 16.55
C ALA A 264 -12.19 10.03 17.89
N THR A 265 -11.94 10.69 19.01
CA THR A 265 -11.95 10.00 20.32
C THR A 265 -13.33 9.56 20.80
N ASN A 266 -14.40 10.11 20.23
CA ASN A 266 -15.78 9.82 20.59
C ASN A 266 -16.56 9.12 19.45
N ASP A 267 -15.92 8.85 18.31
CA ASP A 267 -16.56 8.28 17.13
C ASP A 267 -15.83 6.98 16.73
N ALA A 268 -16.46 5.83 17.00
CA ALA A 268 -15.90 4.51 16.76
C ALA A 268 -15.56 4.28 15.28
N ASP A 269 -16.37 4.84 14.37
CA ASP A 269 -16.14 4.69 12.93
C ASP A 269 -14.94 5.52 12.47
N LEU A 270 -14.73 6.71 13.05
CA LEU A 270 -13.52 7.47 12.74
C LEU A 270 -12.28 6.78 13.28
N LEU A 271 -12.33 6.17 14.46
CA LEU A 271 -11.19 5.40 15.00
C LEU A 271 -10.84 4.20 14.13
N GLY A 272 -11.83 3.41 13.74
CA GLY A 272 -11.59 2.23 12.91
C GLY A 272 -11.11 2.60 11.50
N LEU A 273 -11.53 3.73 10.93
CA LEU A 273 -11.05 4.15 9.59
C LEU A 273 -9.53 4.33 9.58
N ARG A 274 -8.96 4.88 10.67
CA ARG A 274 -7.51 5.01 10.82
C ARG A 274 -6.79 3.66 10.80
N ALA A 275 -7.36 2.66 11.48
CA ALA A 275 -6.83 1.30 11.47
C ALA A 275 -6.84 0.72 10.05
N PHE A 276 -7.95 0.90 9.32
CA PHE A 276 -8.08 0.48 7.93
C PHE A 276 -7.22 1.29 6.95
N ILE A 277 -6.66 2.43 7.35
CA ILE A 277 -5.60 3.11 6.60
C ILE A 277 -4.23 2.48 6.91
N SER A 278 -3.90 2.34 8.20
CA SER A 278 -2.56 1.92 8.64
C SER A 278 -2.24 0.46 8.27
N ALA A 279 -3.16 -0.46 8.52
CA ALA A 279 -2.93 -1.89 8.31
C ALA A 279 -2.58 -2.23 6.84
N PRO A 280 -3.39 -1.86 5.83
CA PRO A 280 -3.03 -2.13 4.44
C PRO A 280 -1.82 -1.33 3.97
N MET A 281 -1.55 -0.14 4.51
CA MET A 281 -0.35 0.64 4.19
C MET A 281 0.92 -0.15 4.54
N HIS A 282 1.02 -0.66 5.77
CA HIS A 282 2.16 -1.49 6.20
C HIS A 282 2.26 -2.81 5.44
N LEU A 283 1.13 -3.46 5.10
CA LEU A 283 1.14 -4.68 4.27
C LEU A 283 1.59 -4.39 2.83
N LEU A 284 1.21 -3.25 2.26
CA LEU A 284 1.67 -2.83 0.94
C LEU A 284 3.16 -2.50 0.97
N GLU A 285 3.66 -1.86 2.02
CA GLU A 285 5.09 -1.62 2.17
C GLU A 285 5.87 -2.94 2.29
N MET A 286 5.37 -3.90 3.09
CA MET A 286 5.92 -5.27 3.12
C MET A 286 5.93 -5.90 1.72
N ALA A 287 4.81 -5.85 1.00
CA ALA A 287 4.70 -6.39 -0.35
C ALA A 287 5.69 -5.73 -1.32
N ARG A 288 5.87 -4.41 -1.22
CA ARG A 288 6.79 -3.63 -2.06
C ARG A 288 8.21 -4.15 -1.94
N TRP A 289 8.70 -4.36 -0.72
CA TRP A 289 10.07 -4.83 -0.50
C TRP A 289 10.29 -6.28 -0.93
N LEU A 290 9.28 -7.14 -0.78
CA LEU A 290 9.33 -8.52 -1.28
C LEU A 290 9.29 -8.58 -2.82
N ILE A 291 8.48 -7.74 -3.47
CA ILE A 291 8.46 -7.60 -4.93
C ILE A 291 9.79 -7.04 -5.43
N HIS A 292 10.33 -6.01 -4.79
CA HIS A 292 11.64 -5.45 -5.13
C HIS A 292 12.74 -6.52 -5.02
N PHE A 293 12.72 -7.32 -3.95
CA PHE A 293 13.63 -8.46 -3.81
C PHE A 293 13.46 -9.44 -4.98
N TYR A 294 12.23 -9.82 -5.32
CA TYR A 294 11.97 -10.75 -6.43
C TYR A 294 12.45 -10.19 -7.79
N GLU A 295 12.08 -8.95 -8.16
CA GLU A 295 12.45 -8.32 -9.43
C GLU A 295 13.98 -8.20 -9.60
N ARG A 296 14.68 -7.86 -8.52
CA ARG A 296 16.15 -7.74 -8.50
C ARG A 296 16.86 -9.07 -8.75
N HIS A 297 16.24 -10.20 -8.40
CA HIS A 297 16.82 -11.55 -8.48
C HIS A 297 16.20 -12.44 -9.59
N GLU A 298 15.25 -11.92 -10.36
CA GLU A 298 14.66 -12.53 -11.57
C GLU A 298 15.17 -11.92 -12.86
N SER A 299 15.60 -10.66 -12.84
CA SER A 299 16.19 -10.02 -14.02
C SER A 299 17.54 -10.68 -14.35
N GLU A 300 17.51 -11.70 -15.22
CA GLU A 300 18.69 -12.34 -15.84
C GLU A 300 19.56 -11.36 -16.66
N SER A 301 19.21 -10.07 -16.73
CA SER A 301 19.76 -9.09 -17.67
C SER A 301 20.93 -8.25 -17.14
N TYR A 302 21.77 -8.78 -16.25
CA TYR A 302 23.18 -8.35 -16.15
C TYR A 302 24.01 -9.56 -15.74
N SER A 303 24.75 -10.10 -16.70
CA SER A 303 25.74 -11.15 -16.52
C SER A 303 26.76 -10.74 -15.45
N GLY A 304 26.60 -11.28 -14.25
CA GLY A 304 27.50 -11.08 -13.12
C GLY A 304 27.33 -12.22 -12.14
N VAL A 305 28.43 -12.91 -11.84
CA VAL A 305 28.54 -14.17 -11.09
C VAL A 305 27.91 -14.13 -9.67
N GLY A 306 27.46 -12.97 -9.18
CA GLY A 306 26.92 -12.77 -7.83
C GLY A 306 25.38 -12.76 -7.67
N ARG A 307 24.57 -12.31 -8.63
CA ARG A 307 23.11 -12.17 -8.42
C ARG A 307 22.36 -13.50 -8.33
N GLY A 308 22.78 -14.49 -9.11
CA GLY A 308 22.17 -15.83 -9.09
C GLY A 308 22.32 -16.53 -7.74
N ASN A 309 23.41 -16.26 -7.02
CA ASN A 309 23.71 -16.95 -5.76
C ASN A 309 22.72 -16.58 -4.63
N VAL A 310 22.32 -15.32 -4.51
CA VAL A 310 21.31 -14.90 -3.53
C VAL A 310 19.94 -15.52 -3.84
N ALA A 311 19.60 -15.62 -5.12
CA ALA A 311 18.35 -16.19 -5.59
C ALA A 311 18.18 -17.69 -5.25
N HIS A 312 19.28 -18.41 -5.01
CA HIS A 312 19.28 -19.82 -4.58
C HIS A 312 19.12 -19.99 -3.07
N LEU A 313 19.39 -18.95 -2.27
CA LEU A 313 19.30 -18.99 -0.81
C LEU A 313 17.86 -18.84 -0.32
N VAL A 314 17.05 -18.07 -1.04
CA VAL A 314 15.66 -17.76 -0.70
C VAL A 314 14.73 -18.33 -1.76
N ASP A 315 13.81 -19.21 -1.36
CA ASP A 315 12.82 -19.78 -2.29
C ASP A 315 11.88 -18.69 -2.82
N LYS A 316 11.97 -18.43 -4.13
CA LYS A 316 11.16 -17.45 -4.86
C LYS A 316 9.66 -17.75 -4.74
N ASN A 317 9.26 -19.02 -4.69
CA ASN A 317 7.85 -19.38 -4.54
C ASN A 317 7.31 -18.99 -3.16
N LEU A 318 8.14 -19.09 -2.11
CA LEU A 318 7.77 -18.62 -0.79
C LEU A 318 7.64 -17.09 -0.78
N VAL A 319 8.57 -16.35 -1.42
CA VAL A 319 8.48 -14.89 -1.54
C VAL A 319 7.18 -14.47 -2.25
N LEU A 320 6.90 -15.07 -3.42
CA LEU A 320 5.67 -14.78 -4.16
C LEU A 320 4.41 -15.19 -3.37
N GLY A 321 4.47 -16.31 -2.64
CA GLY A 321 3.39 -16.74 -1.75
C GLY A 321 3.14 -15.77 -0.59
N LEU A 322 4.17 -15.17 -0.01
CA LEU A 322 4.04 -14.11 1.00
C LEU A 322 3.43 -12.84 0.41
N VAL A 323 3.79 -12.47 -0.83
CA VAL A 323 3.22 -11.30 -1.50
C VAL A 323 1.75 -11.52 -1.84
N SER A 324 1.42 -12.55 -2.63
CA SER A 324 0.07 -12.75 -3.14
C SER A 324 -0.87 -13.40 -2.11
N GLY A 325 -0.38 -14.40 -1.38
CA GLY A 325 -1.16 -15.24 -0.48
C GLY A 325 -1.40 -14.60 0.89
N PHE A 326 -0.55 -13.65 1.28
CA PHE A 326 -0.64 -12.97 2.57
C PHE A 326 -0.75 -11.44 2.41
N ALA A 327 0.31 -10.74 1.99
CA ALA A 327 0.39 -9.29 2.08
C ALA A 327 -0.70 -8.57 1.25
N LEU A 328 -0.78 -8.84 -0.05
CA LEU A 328 -1.80 -8.24 -0.92
C LEU A 328 -3.21 -8.72 -0.61
N PHE A 329 -3.36 -9.98 -0.21
CA PHE A 329 -4.64 -10.56 0.19
C PHE A 329 -5.25 -9.82 1.40
N PHE A 330 -4.49 -9.69 2.48
CA PHE A 330 -4.96 -9.01 3.68
C PHE A 330 -5.02 -7.49 3.50
N ALA A 331 -4.12 -6.89 2.71
CA ALA A 331 -4.22 -5.48 2.36
C ALA A 331 -5.56 -5.19 1.65
N HIS A 332 -5.91 -5.99 0.63
CA HIS A 332 -7.20 -5.87 -0.04
C HIS A 332 -8.37 -6.08 0.93
N ARG A 333 -8.33 -7.12 1.79
CA ARG A 333 -9.38 -7.37 2.77
C ARG A 333 -9.61 -6.16 3.69
N PHE A 334 -8.55 -5.63 4.31
CA PHE A 334 -8.64 -4.44 5.16
C PHE A 334 -9.15 -3.22 4.40
N MET A 335 -8.72 -3.05 3.14
CA MET A 335 -9.21 -1.97 2.28
C MET A 335 -10.71 -2.07 1.99
N MET A 336 -11.23 -3.27 1.76
CA MET A 336 -12.67 -3.48 1.52
C MET A 336 -13.51 -3.25 2.78
N MET A 337 -12.97 -3.58 3.95
CA MET A 337 -13.64 -3.29 5.22
C MET A 337 -13.63 -1.79 5.52
N GLY A 338 -12.48 -1.13 5.34
CA GLY A 338 -12.38 0.31 5.42
C GLY A 338 -13.27 1.04 4.42
N LYS A 339 -13.49 0.48 3.22
CA LYS A 339 -14.41 1.03 2.22
C LYS A 339 -15.82 1.12 2.79
N ARG A 340 -16.32 0.02 3.36
CA ARG A 340 -17.66 -0.03 3.97
C ARG A 340 -17.79 0.99 5.11
N GLN A 341 -16.75 1.11 5.92
CA GLN A 341 -16.73 2.08 7.02
C GLN A 341 -16.69 3.53 6.52
N ALA A 342 -15.91 3.81 5.49
CA ALA A 342 -15.90 5.11 4.82
C ALA A 342 -17.28 5.45 4.23
N GLU A 343 -17.95 4.49 3.60
CA GLU A 343 -19.32 4.63 3.07
C GLU A 343 -20.32 4.95 4.19
N GLN A 344 -20.25 4.26 5.33
CA GLN A 344 -21.07 4.58 6.51
C GLN A 344 -20.83 5.99 7.06
N ILE A 345 -19.57 6.41 7.14
CA ILE A 345 -19.18 7.77 7.55
C ILE A 345 -19.76 8.81 6.59
N MET A 346 -19.71 8.55 5.29
CA MET A 346 -20.26 9.46 4.30
C MET A 346 -21.79 9.54 4.36
N SER A 347 -22.48 8.40 4.44
CA SER A 347 -23.94 8.34 4.50
C SER A 347 -24.53 9.13 5.67
N ARG A 348 -23.87 9.17 6.84
CA ARG A 348 -24.36 9.96 7.99
C ARG A 348 -24.15 11.47 7.86
N MET A 349 -23.31 11.92 6.93
CA MET A 349 -22.93 13.33 6.77
C MET A 349 -23.60 14.00 5.57
N VAL A 350 -24.27 13.23 4.71
CA VAL A 350 -24.98 13.78 3.55
C VAL A 350 -26.43 14.11 3.89
N ARG A 351 -26.94 15.16 3.27
CA ARG A 351 -28.36 15.52 3.37
C ARG A 351 -29.17 14.67 2.38
N MET A 352 -30.11 13.89 2.91
CA MET A 352 -31.05 13.14 2.10
C MET A 352 -32.12 14.07 1.52
N THR A 353 -32.35 13.96 0.22
CA THR A 353 -33.40 14.65 -0.53
C THR A 353 -34.18 13.65 -1.37
N ARG A 354 -35.22 14.09 -2.07
CA ARG A 354 -36.02 13.22 -2.93
C ARG A 354 -36.18 13.79 -4.32
N ILE A 355 -36.24 12.89 -5.31
CA ILE A 355 -36.66 13.19 -6.68
C ILE A 355 -37.77 12.23 -7.09
N THR A 356 -38.72 12.71 -7.86
CA THR A 356 -39.75 11.88 -8.51
C THR A 356 -39.33 11.59 -9.94
N VAL A 357 -39.39 10.33 -10.35
CA VAL A 357 -38.98 9.86 -11.67
C VAL A 357 -40.02 8.93 -12.29
N PRO A 358 -40.16 8.87 -13.62
CA PRO A 358 -41.03 7.91 -14.28
C PRO A 358 -40.57 6.46 -14.05
N VAL A 359 -41.52 5.53 -14.02
CA VAL A 359 -41.24 4.10 -14.07
C VAL A 359 -40.70 3.74 -15.47
N PRO A 360 -39.61 2.92 -15.58
CA PRO A 360 -39.04 2.55 -16.87
C PRO A 360 -40.06 1.90 -17.80
N LYS A 361 -40.05 2.25 -19.08
CA LYS A 361 -40.90 1.65 -20.12
C LYS A 361 -40.09 0.74 -21.05
N PRO A 362 -40.66 -0.37 -21.55
CA PRO A 362 -42.06 -0.78 -21.39
C PRO A 362 -42.34 -1.67 -20.16
N ALA A 363 -41.31 -2.20 -19.50
CA ALA A 363 -41.46 -3.33 -18.57
C ALA A 363 -41.15 -3.01 -17.09
N GLY A 364 -41.04 -1.73 -16.72
CA GLY A 364 -40.75 -1.33 -15.34
C GLY A 364 -39.34 -1.68 -14.87
N PHE A 365 -39.15 -1.73 -13.55
CA PHE A 365 -37.86 -2.08 -12.94
C PHE A 365 -37.60 -3.60 -12.99
N HIS A 366 -37.25 -4.11 -14.16
CA HIS A 366 -36.69 -5.46 -14.30
C HIS A 366 -35.15 -5.45 -14.11
N ALA A 367 -34.50 -6.58 -14.40
CA ALA A 367 -33.08 -6.80 -14.08
C ALA A 367 -32.14 -5.68 -14.57
N ARG A 368 -32.38 -5.11 -15.76
CA ARG A 368 -31.50 -4.09 -16.35
C ARG A 368 -31.65 -2.72 -15.67
N PRO A 369 -32.84 -2.10 -15.58
CA PRO A 369 -33.00 -0.84 -14.85
C PRO A 369 -32.59 -0.98 -13.38
N ALA A 370 -32.95 -2.11 -12.73
CA ALA A 370 -32.55 -2.40 -11.37
C ALA A 370 -31.02 -2.41 -11.23
N TYR A 371 -30.32 -3.12 -12.10
CA TYR A 371 -28.86 -3.19 -12.08
C TYR A 371 -28.18 -1.84 -12.36
N TYR A 372 -28.71 -1.02 -13.27
CA TYR A 372 -28.13 0.29 -13.55
C TYR A 372 -28.33 1.27 -12.39
N VAL A 373 -29.48 1.20 -11.70
CA VAL A 373 -29.69 1.93 -10.46
C VAL A 373 -28.64 1.52 -9.42
N THR A 374 -28.40 0.22 -9.22
CA THR A 374 -27.38 -0.21 -8.25
C THR A 374 -25.98 0.27 -8.63
N ILE A 375 -25.61 0.29 -9.91
CA ILE A 375 -24.32 0.84 -10.35
C ILE A 375 -24.20 2.34 -10.01
N VAL A 376 -25.26 3.14 -10.23
CA VAL A 376 -25.23 4.57 -9.90
C VAL A 376 -25.03 4.76 -8.39
N VAL A 377 -25.78 4.04 -7.57
CA VAL A 377 -25.67 4.14 -6.10
C VAL A 377 -24.29 3.65 -5.62
N GLU A 378 -23.77 2.56 -6.19
CA GLU A 378 -22.44 2.04 -5.87
C GLU A 378 -21.32 2.98 -6.30
N GLU A 379 -21.48 3.78 -7.35
CA GLU A 379 -20.45 4.75 -7.79
C GLU A 379 -20.26 5.88 -6.77
N HIS A 380 -21.33 6.32 -6.11
CA HIS A 380 -21.28 7.40 -5.10
C HIS A 380 -21.00 6.88 -3.69
N GLY A 381 -21.47 5.67 -3.34
CA GLY A 381 -21.15 5.02 -2.06
C GLY A 381 -21.89 5.60 -0.85
N THR A 382 -22.92 6.40 -1.07
CA THR A 382 -23.85 6.93 -0.06
C THR A 382 -25.17 6.16 -0.11
N ASP A 383 -25.93 6.19 0.97
CA ASP A 383 -27.21 5.45 1.02
C ASP A 383 -28.21 6.07 0.07
N ALA A 384 -28.93 5.24 -0.68
CA ALA A 384 -30.01 5.67 -1.56
C ALA A 384 -31.10 4.62 -1.54
N PHE A 385 -32.33 5.07 -1.73
CA PHE A 385 -33.51 4.22 -1.58
C PHE A 385 -34.54 4.52 -2.65
N LEU A 386 -35.17 3.46 -3.15
CA LEU A 386 -36.34 3.55 -3.98
C LEU A 386 -37.58 3.51 -3.08
N ILE A 387 -38.47 4.49 -3.23
CA ILE A 387 -39.72 4.59 -2.48
C ILE A 387 -40.87 4.29 -3.42
N VAL A 388 -41.59 3.22 -3.10
CA VAL A 388 -42.78 2.77 -3.83
C VAL A 388 -43.89 2.52 -2.83
N ASP A 389 -45.04 3.16 -3.03
CA ASP A 389 -46.21 3.00 -2.16
C ASP A 389 -45.92 3.27 -0.67
N GLY A 390 -45.07 4.25 -0.38
CA GLY A 390 -44.66 4.59 0.99
C GLY A 390 -43.71 3.58 1.65
N ARG A 391 -43.36 2.48 0.97
CA ARG A 391 -42.32 1.53 1.38
C ARG A 391 -40.97 1.94 0.83
N LYS A 392 -39.91 1.70 1.60
CA LYS A 392 -38.53 2.08 1.29
C LYS A 392 -37.70 0.84 1.00
N PHE A 393 -37.04 0.82 -0.15
CA PHE A 393 -36.27 -0.30 -0.70
C PHE A 393 -34.82 0.12 -0.89
N ASP A 394 -33.84 -0.73 -0.54
CA ASP A 394 -32.43 -0.38 -0.69
C ASP A 394 -32.04 -0.33 -2.17
N ALA A 395 -31.66 0.85 -2.67
CA ALA A 395 -31.30 1.02 -4.07
C ALA A 395 -29.92 0.44 -4.43
N ARG A 396 -29.20 -0.17 -3.47
CA ARG A 396 -28.02 -1.02 -3.73
C ARG A 396 -28.39 -2.47 -4.00
N SER A 397 -29.60 -2.90 -3.60
CA SER A 397 -30.07 -4.26 -3.77
C SER A 397 -30.88 -4.40 -5.05
N VAL A 398 -30.35 -5.15 -6.01
CA VAL A 398 -31.10 -5.50 -7.24
C VAL A 398 -32.42 -6.19 -6.87
N LEU A 399 -32.42 -7.03 -5.84
CA LEU A 399 -33.63 -7.75 -5.40
C LEU A 399 -34.68 -6.80 -4.83
N ASP A 400 -34.28 -5.82 -4.03
CA ASP A 400 -35.20 -4.82 -3.45
C ASP A 400 -35.82 -3.97 -4.55
N ILE A 401 -35.04 -3.58 -5.57
CA ILE A 401 -35.54 -2.80 -6.70
C ILE A 401 -36.50 -3.64 -7.56
N LEU A 402 -36.22 -4.94 -7.76
CA LEU A 402 -37.13 -5.85 -8.45
C LEU A 402 -38.45 -6.01 -7.68
N GLU A 403 -38.41 -6.15 -6.35
CA GLU A 403 -39.62 -6.20 -5.50
C GLU A 403 -40.42 -4.89 -5.61
N ALA A 404 -39.74 -3.76 -5.49
CA ALA A 404 -40.34 -2.43 -5.67
C ALA A 404 -40.97 -2.27 -7.06
N GLY A 405 -40.31 -2.80 -8.10
CA GLY A 405 -40.81 -2.83 -9.48
C GLY A 405 -42.10 -3.63 -9.63
N GLY A 406 -42.19 -4.78 -8.98
CA GLY A 406 -43.42 -5.59 -8.94
C GLY A 406 -44.58 -4.83 -8.31
N ILE A 407 -44.35 -4.19 -7.16
CA ILE A 407 -45.37 -3.38 -6.47
C ILE A 407 -45.82 -2.19 -7.34
N ALA A 408 -44.88 -1.52 -8.01
CA ALA A 408 -45.18 -0.41 -8.90
C ALA A 408 -46.05 -0.85 -10.08
N ALA A 409 -45.78 -2.04 -10.65
CA ALA A 409 -46.58 -2.62 -11.72
C ALA A 409 -47.99 -3.02 -11.25
N ASP A 410 -48.09 -3.71 -10.11
CA ASP A 410 -49.38 -4.15 -9.53
C ASP A 410 -50.33 -2.98 -9.23
N LYS A 411 -49.76 -1.81 -8.90
CA LYS A 411 -50.50 -0.58 -8.62
C LYS A 411 -50.60 0.38 -9.80
N GLU A 412 -50.11 -0.02 -10.98
CA GLU A 412 -50.10 0.79 -12.20
C GLU A 412 -49.49 2.19 -11.99
N LEU A 413 -48.42 2.27 -11.19
CA LEU A 413 -47.75 3.55 -10.92
C LEU A 413 -46.98 4.04 -12.16
N GLU A 414 -47.20 5.30 -12.52
CA GLU A 414 -46.43 5.93 -13.61
C GLU A 414 -45.09 6.52 -13.12
N THR A 415 -44.99 6.80 -11.81
CA THR A 415 -43.83 7.44 -11.20
C THR A 415 -43.49 6.83 -9.84
N VAL A 416 -42.21 6.92 -9.48
CA VAL A 416 -41.66 6.51 -8.18
C VAL A 416 -40.75 7.61 -7.62
N GLU A 417 -40.41 7.53 -6.34
CA GLU A 417 -39.47 8.47 -5.73
C GLU A 417 -38.14 7.78 -5.41
N PHE A 418 -37.03 8.47 -5.66
CA PHE A 418 -35.72 8.11 -5.10
C PHE A 418 -35.39 9.06 -3.96
N GLU A 419 -34.84 8.52 -2.87
CA GLU A 419 -34.29 9.27 -1.74
C GLU A 419 -32.78 9.03 -1.64
N GLY A 420 -31.98 10.09 -1.57
CA GLY A 420 -30.51 10.00 -1.59
C GLY A 420 -29.84 11.36 -1.47
N ASP A 421 -28.50 11.39 -1.51
CA ASP A 421 -27.73 12.64 -1.59
C ASP A 421 -27.77 13.25 -3.00
N GLU A 422 -27.46 14.54 -3.10
CA GLU A 422 -27.56 15.32 -4.34
C GLU A 422 -26.77 14.70 -5.51
N ARG A 423 -25.58 14.14 -5.28
CA ARG A 423 -24.75 13.55 -6.34
C ARG A 423 -25.40 12.30 -6.92
N THR A 424 -25.84 11.39 -6.03
CA THR A 424 -26.53 10.16 -6.42
C THR A 424 -27.84 10.46 -7.14
N LEU A 425 -28.65 11.40 -6.63
CA LEU A 425 -29.93 11.75 -7.25
C LEU A 425 -29.75 12.44 -8.60
N THR A 426 -28.70 13.24 -8.78
CA THR A 426 -28.38 13.86 -10.08
C THR A 426 -28.14 12.79 -11.14
N ASP A 427 -27.35 11.77 -10.83
CA ASP A 427 -27.05 10.69 -11.79
C ASP A 427 -28.24 9.74 -12.00
N LEU A 428 -29.03 9.47 -10.95
CA LEU A 428 -30.29 8.73 -11.09
C LEU A 428 -31.30 9.48 -11.96
N LYS A 429 -31.30 10.82 -11.91
CA LYS A 429 -32.14 11.65 -12.76
C LYS A 429 -31.70 11.54 -14.23
N ILE A 430 -30.40 11.62 -14.52
CA ILE A 430 -29.86 11.41 -15.87
C ILE A 430 -30.19 10.01 -16.39
N LEU A 431 -30.05 8.98 -15.54
CA LEU A 431 -30.40 7.61 -15.87
C LEU A 431 -31.89 7.48 -16.22
N SER A 432 -32.76 8.10 -15.41
CA SER A 432 -34.20 8.13 -15.64
C SER A 432 -34.60 8.87 -16.91
N ASP A 433 -33.99 10.02 -17.19
CA ASP A 433 -34.25 10.82 -18.40
C ASP A 433 -33.87 10.04 -19.68
N SER A 434 -32.98 9.05 -19.55
CA SER A 434 -32.60 8.10 -20.60
C SER A 434 -33.43 6.81 -20.57
N ASN A 435 -34.59 6.82 -19.89
CA ASN A 435 -35.46 5.66 -19.67
C ASN A 435 -34.68 4.45 -19.14
N PHE A 436 -33.80 4.68 -18.17
CA PHE A 436 -32.94 3.68 -17.54
C PHE A 436 -32.14 2.84 -18.55
N CYS A 437 -31.81 3.43 -19.69
CA CYS A 437 -31.05 2.82 -20.78
C CYS A 437 -31.69 1.53 -21.34
N GLU A 438 -33.02 1.44 -21.37
CA GLU A 438 -33.73 0.32 -22.01
C GLU A 438 -33.39 0.15 -23.50
N ASN A 439 -33.07 1.26 -24.17
CA ASN A 439 -32.64 1.26 -25.57
C ASN A 439 -31.13 1.01 -25.75
N GLU A 440 -30.44 0.54 -24.70
CA GLU A 440 -29.00 0.26 -24.62
C GLU A 440 -28.05 1.46 -24.77
N GLN A 441 -28.59 2.68 -24.94
CA GLN A 441 -27.79 3.90 -25.01
C GLN A 441 -27.52 4.44 -23.60
N ILE A 442 -26.28 4.24 -23.12
CA ILE A 442 -25.83 4.78 -21.83
C ILE A 442 -25.32 6.22 -22.04
N PRO A 443 -25.81 7.22 -21.28
CA PRO A 443 -25.32 8.59 -21.31
C PRO A 443 -23.82 8.71 -21.08
N LYS A 444 -23.18 9.75 -21.64
CA LYS A 444 -21.73 9.95 -21.51
C LYS A 444 -21.32 10.24 -20.07
N GLU A 445 -22.20 10.94 -19.35
CA GLU A 445 -22.11 11.28 -17.94
C GLU A 445 -22.03 10.03 -17.07
N LEU A 446 -22.74 8.96 -17.48
CA LEU A 446 -22.82 7.68 -16.76
C LEU A 446 -21.88 6.62 -17.34
N ASN A 447 -20.73 7.04 -17.90
CA ASN A 447 -19.80 6.12 -18.58
C ASN A 447 -19.26 5.00 -17.67
N TYR A 448 -19.26 5.19 -16.34
CA TYR A 448 -18.88 4.15 -15.39
C TYR A 448 -19.83 2.93 -15.43
N ILE A 449 -21.10 3.10 -15.85
CA ILE A 449 -22.03 1.99 -16.11
C ILE A 449 -21.52 1.10 -17.25
N ARG A 450 -20.96 1.70 -18.32
CA ARG A 450 -20.34 0.95 -19.43
C ARG A 450 -19.14 0.15 -18.96
N ILE A 451 -18.29 0.76 -18.12
CA ILE A 451 -17.10 0.11 -17.58
C ILE A 451 -17.51 -1.07 -16.70
N ALA A 452 -18.50 -0.90 -15.82
CA ALA A 452 -19.01 -1.96 -14.95
C ALA A 452 -19.60 -3.13 -15.75
N ARG A 453 -20.34 -2.85 -16.83
CA ARG A 453 -20.88 -3.89 -17.73
C ARG A 453 -19.78 -4.75 -18.37
N ASN A 454 -18.66 -4.14 -18.75
CA ASN A 454 -17.56 -4.83 -19.43
C ASN A 454 -16.67 -5.68 -18.49
N ILE A 455 -16.77 -5.50 -17.18
CA ILE A 455 -15.99 -6.27 -16.18
C ILE A 455 -16.68 -7.60 -15.82
N MET A 456 -17.98 -7.74 -16.12
CA MET A 456 -18.78 -8.94 -15.85
C MET A 456 -18.95 -9.87 -17.06
N VAL A 457 -18.39 -9.49 -18.21
CA VAL A 457 -18.27 -10.32 -19.42
C VAL A 457 -16.80 -10.72 -19.55
#